data_AF-A0A7W1CMX6-F1
#
_entry.id   AF-A0A7W1CMX6-F1
#
_cell.length_a   1.000
_cell.length_b   1.000
_cell.length_c   1.000
_cell.angle_alpha   90.00
_cell.angle_beta   90.00
_cell.angle_gamma   90.00
#
_symmetry.space_group_name_H-M   'P 1'
#
loop_
_entity.id
_entity.type
_entity.pdbx_description
1 polymer ?
#
loop_
_entity_poly.entity_id
_entity_poly.type
_entity_poly.pdbx_seq_one_letter_code
_entity_poly.pdbx_strand_id
1 'polypeptide(L)' 'MARARRRGFLSPAFLIRTKAVRSGILGNSRGWRLVAAFIFGRRLLKKIMGGVPQVVATETLQPGQFLSIRTIDPRTERR' A
#
# COMPACT_ATOMS: atom_id res chain seq x y z
N MET A 1 -26.54 -3.50 18.82
CA MET A 1 -26.18 -4.53 17.81
C MET A 1 -25.88 -3.85 16.47
N ALA A 2 -24.62 -3.80 16.05
CA ALA A 2 -24.22 -3.12 14.80
C ALA A 2 -24.39 -4.07 13.60
N ARG A 3 -25.24 -3.71 12.63
CA ARG A 3 -25.43 -4.48 11.38
C ARG A 3 -24.16 -4.41 10.53
N ALA A 4 -23.42 -5.50 10.44
CA ALA A 4 -22.40 -5.70 9.43
C ALA A 4 -23.06 -5.74 8.04
N ARG A 5 -23.06 -4.62 7.31
CA ARG A 5 -23.49 -4.58 5.90
C ARG A 5 -22.56 -5.49 5.09
N ARG A 6 -23.06 -6.66 4.66
CA ARG A 6 -22.39 -7.50 3.67
C ARG A 6 -22.16 -6.67 2.41
N ARG A 7 -20.91 -6.25 2.16
CA ARG A 7 -20.50 -5.60 0.92
C ARG A 7 -20.46 -6.67 -0.18
N GLY A 8 -21.60 -6.96 -0.78
CA GLY A 8 -21.65 -7.75 -2.00
C GLY A 8 -20.99 -6.97 -3.14
N PHE A 9 -20.20 -7.65 -3.97
CA PHE A 9 -19.57 -7.10 -5.18
C PHE A 9 -20.59 -6.54 -6.20
N LEU A 10 -21.87 -6.89 -6.06
CA LEU A 10 -22.99 -6.39 -6.85
C LEU A 10 -23.81 -5.31 -6.14
N SER A 11 -23.33 -4.78 -5.00
CA SER A 11 -24.01 -3.68 -4.33
C SER A 11 -24.10 -2.46 -5.27
N PRO A 12 -25.27 -1.80 -5.41
CA PRO A 12 -25.41 -0.60 -6.23
C PRO A 12 -24.38 0.48 -5.87
N ALA A 13 -24.06 0.60 -4.58
CA ALA A 13 -23.03 1.53 -4.10
C ALA A 13 -21.63 1.19 -4.62
N PHE A 14 -21.30 -0.10 -4.75
CA PHE A 14 -20.02 -0.53 -5.33
C PHE A 14 -19.97 -0.25 -6.83
N LEU A 15 -21.06 -0.49 -7.57
CA LEU A 15 -21.17 -0.23 -9.00
C LEU A 15 -21.10 1.26 -9.34
N ILE A 16 -21.77 2.11 -8.56
CA ILE A 16 -21.71 3.57 -8.72
C ILE A 16 -20.28 4.06 -8.40
N ARG A 17 -19.66 3.52 -7.35
CA ARG A 17 -18.28 3.86 -6.99
C ARG A 17 -17.28 3.47 -8.08
N THR A 18 -17.38 2.27 -8.64
CA THR A 18 -16.48 1.83 -9.71
C THR A 18 -16.70 2.62 -11.00
N LYS A 19 -17.95 2.92 -11.38
CA LYS A 19 -18.24 3.83 -12.51
C LYS A 19 -17.69 5.24 -12.27
N ALA A 20 -17.92 5.83 -11.09
CA ALA A 20 -17.41 7.16 -10.76
C ALA A 20 -15.88 7.22 -10.76
N VAL A 21 -15.21 6.20 -10.22
CA VAL A 21 -13.74 6.08 -10.28
C VAL A 21 -13.26 5.90 -11.72
N ARG A 22 -13.94 5.09 -12.52
CA ARG A 22 -13.55 4.83 -13.91
C ARG A 22 -13.76 6.04 -14.82
N SER A 23 -14.82 6.82 -14.60
CA SER A 23 -15.12 8.04 -15.35
C SER A 23 -14.32 9.26 -14.87
N GLY A 24 -13.96 9.31 -13.58
CA GLY A 24 -13.17 10.40 -12.99
C GLY A 24 -11.66 10.16 -13.08
N ILE A 25 -11.16 9.24 -12.27
CA ILE A 25 -9.71 8.99 -12.08
C ILE A 25 -9.08 8.34 -13.32
N LEU A 26 -9.78 7.37 -13.92
CA LEU A 26 -9.32 6.65 -15.13
C LEU A 26 -9.91 7.21 -16.43
N GLY A 27 -10.78 8.23 -16.37
CA GLY A 27 -11.39 8.88 -17.53
C GLY A 27 -10.62 10.12 -18.01
N ASN A 28 -11.17 10.87 -18.97
CA ASN A 28 -10.49 12.02 -19.61
C ASN A 28 -10.43 13.30 -18.75
N SER A 29 -10.86 13.26 -17.48
CA SER A 29 -10.86 14.43 -16.60
C SER A 29 -9.48 14.70 -16.01
N ARG A 30 -8.80 15.74 -16.52
CA ARG A 30 -7.48 16.17 -16.04
C ARG A 30 -7.50 16.57 -14.55
N GLY A 31 -8.58 17.21 -14.07
CA GLY A 31 -8.72 17.64 -12.68
C GLY A 31 -8.80 16.47 -11.69
N TRP A 32 -9.65 15.48 -11.97
CA TRP A 32 -9.76 14.29 -11.11
C TRP A 32 -8.49 13.45 -11.07
N ARG A 33 -7.75 13.41 -12.19
CA ARG A 33 -6.46 12.72 -12.27
C ARG A 33 -5.39 13.42 -11.41
N LEU A 34 -5.36 14.75 -11.41
CA LEU A 34 -4.52 15.56 -10.52
C LEU A 34 -4.84 15.32 -9.04
N VAL A 35 -6.13 15.35 -8.66
CA VAL A 35 -6.56 15.06 -7.28
C VAL A 35 -6.16 13.65 -6.87
N ALA A 36 -6.36 12.65 -7.73
CA ALA A 36 -5.94 11.27 -7.46
C ALA A 36 -4.42 11.16 -7.33
N ALA A 37 -3.65 11.81 -8.21
CA ALA A 37 -2.20 11.86 -8.12
C ALA A 37 -1.73 12.54 -6.82
N PHE A 38 -2.41 13.56 -6.34
CA PHE A 38 -2.05 14.20 -5.07
C PHE A 38 -2.33 13.30 -3.85
N ILE A 39 -3.51 12.68 -3.82
CA ILE A 39 -3.93 11.81 -2.71
C ILE A 39 -3.08 10.52 -2.65
N PHE A 40 -2.89 9.87 -3.80
CA PHE A 40 -2.25 8.56 -3.87
C PHE A 40 -0.78 8.62 -4.24
N GLY A 41 -0.33 9.67 -4.93
CA GLY A 41 1.01 9.80 -5.46
C GLY A 41 2.08 9.74 -4.39
N ARG A 42 1.92 10.42 -3.24
CA ARG A 42 2.90 10.34 -2.14
C ARG A 42 3.05 8.92 -1.59
N ARG A 43 1.95 8.14 -1.51
CA ARG A 43 1.99 6.75 -1.03
C ARG A 43 2.61 5.82 -2.07
N LEU A 44 2.24 5.99 -3.35
CA LEU A 44 2.85 5.23 -4.44
C LEU A 44 4.35 5.51 -4.54
N LEU A 45 4.72 6.79 -4.50
CA LEU A 45 6.11 7.23 -4.60
C LEU A 45 6.94 6.68 -3.44
N LYS A 46 6.43 6.74 -2.20
CA LYS A 46 7.10 6.10 -1.05
C LYS A 46 7.22 4.58 -1.19
N LYS A 47 6.25 3.92 -1.80
CA LYS A 47 6.27 2.46 -1.99
C LYS A 47 7.28 2.04 -3.07
N ILE A 48 7.45 2.86 -4.10
CA ILE A 48 8.35 2.59 -5.22
C ILE A 48 9.78 3.06 -4.90
N MET A 49 9.94 4.18 -4.19
CA MET A 49 11.25 4.71 -3.77
C MET A 49 11.70 4.21 -2.39
N GLY A 50 10.89 3.38 -1.71
CA GLY A 50 11.28 2.75 -0.46
C GLY A 50 12.33 1.68 -0.73
N GLY A 51 13.60 2.11 -0.78
CA GLY A 51 14.85 1.37 -0.77
C GLY A 51 14.84 -0.06 -1.34
N VAL A 52 15.62 -0.30 -2.39
CA VAL A 52 15.97 -1.65 -2.80
C VAL A 52 16.54 -2.39 -1.57
N PRO A 53 16.01 -3.56 -1.19
CA PRO A 53 16.53 -4.29 -0.04
C PRO A 53 18.00 -4.64 -0.30
N GLN A 54 18.89 -3.99 0.43
CA GLN A 54 20.32 -4.26 0.36
C GLN A 54 20.61 -5.47 1.23
N VAL A 55 21.24 -6.50 0.64
CA VAL A 55 21.72 -7.65 1.39
C VAL A 55 22.93 -7.18 2.21
N VAL A 56 22.74 -7.00 3.52
CA VAL A 56 23.76 -6.47 4.44
C VAL A 56 24.82 -7.54 4.75
N ALA A 57 24.44 -8.81 4.83
CA ALA A 57 25.34 -9.94 5.03
C ALA A 57 24.69 -11.26 4.63
N THR A 58 25.51 -12.22 4.21
CA THR A 58 25.12 -13.61 3.99
C THR A 58 26.06 -14.48 4.80
N GLU A 59 25.55 -15.14 5.84
CA GLU A 59 26.32 -16.05 6.69
C GLU A 59 25.69 -17.44 6.69
N THR A 60 26.55 -18.46 6.62
CA THR A 60 26.16 -19.87 6.73
C THR A 60 26.22 -20.29 8.19
N LEU A 61 25.08 -20.66 8.77
CA LEU A 61 24.99 -21.10 10.17
C LEU A 61 25.74 -22.41 10.38
N GLN A 62 26.59 -22.46 11.42
CA GLN A 62 27.27 -23.69 11.84
C GLN A 62 26.39 -24.48 12.84
N PRO A 63 26.61 -25.81 12.97
CA PRO A 63 25.86 -26.63 13.92
C PRO A 63 25.97 -26.09 15.35
N GLY A 64 24.83 -25.86 16.01
CA GLY A 64 24.75 -25.28 17.36
C GLY A 64 24.53 -23.76 17.41
N GLN A 65 24.51 -23.06 16.27
CA GLN A 65 24.13 -21.65 16.19
C GLN A 65 22.63 -21.47 15.90
N PHE A 66 22.07 -20.35 16.38
CA PHE A 66 20.67 -19.98 16.17
C PHE A 66 20.54 -18.56 15.65
N LEU A 67 19.72 -18.38 14.61
CA LEU A 67 19.38 -17.07 14.06
C LEU A 67 18.07 -16.56 14.68
N SER A 68 18.11 -15.38 15.30
CA SER A 68 16.89 -14.71 15.81
C SER A 68 16.55 -13.52 14.91
N ILE A 69 15.54 -13.69 14.06
CA ILE A 69 15.01 -12.61 13.24
C ILE A 69 14.03 -11.80 14.10
N ARG A 70 14.33 -10.52 14.32
CA ARG A 70 13.44 -9.57 15.01
C ARG A 70 13.06 -8.46 14.05
N THR A 71 11.77 -8.16 13.96
CA THR A 71 11.30 -7.01 13.19
C THR A 71 11.59 -5.74 13.97
N ILE A 72 12.35 -4.82 13.38
CA ILE A 72 12.54 -3.50 13.96
C ILE A 72 11.34 -2.65 13.54
N ASP A 73 10.67 -2.01 14.49
CA ASP A 73 9.58 -1.09 14.19
C ASP A 73 10.17 0.11 13.41
N PRO A 74 9.69 0.43 12.20
CA PRO A 74 10.27 1.48 11.35
C PRO A 74 10.13 2.90 11.94
N ARG A 75 9.56 3.07 13.14
CA ARG A 75 9.39 4.36 13.82
C ARG A 75 10.67 4.98 14.41
N THR A 76 11.81 4.30 14.35
CA THR A 76 13.06 4.78 14.99
C THR A 76 14.06 5.41 14.01
N GLU A 77 13.65 5.81 12.80
CA GLU A 77 14.49 6.67 11.97
C GLU A 77 14.45 8.12 12.52
N ARG A 78 15.27 8.36 13.55
CA ARG A 78 15.55 9.70 14.07
C ARG A 78 16.99 10.09 13.68
N ARG A 79 17.04 10.93 12.64
CA ARG A 79 18.06 11.92 12.28
C ARG A 79 19.39 11.42 11.71
#